data_AF-A0A9Q9ICC9-F1
#
_entry.id   AF-A0A9Q9ICC9-F1
#
_cell.length_a   1.000
_cell.length_b   1.000
_cell.length_c   1.000
_cell.angle_alpha   90.00
_cell.angle_beta   90.00
_cell.angle_gamma   90.00
#
_symmetry.space_group_name_H-M   'P 1'
#
loop_
_entity.id
_entity.type
_entity.pdbx_description
1 polymer ?
#
loop_
_entity_poly.entity_id
_entity_poly.type
_entity_poly.pdbx_seq_one_letter_code
_entity_poly.pdbx_strand_id
1 'polypeptide(L)'
;MAKRPLTLMAVHAHPDDEATGTGGVLARYADEGVTTVLVTCTDGRCGDGPGGVKPGEPGHDPDAVAAMRLRELEASCAALKVTHLEVLGYPDSGMMGWPTNDAAGSFWTTPVTDAAQRLAELIGKYEPDVIVTYDENGFYGHPDHIQAHRITMAAVELAGSPAKVYWTTVPRSGMEAFGRTLRELGVEFPEPDPDAPPAGPPMGLPDEEISTWVDTKAYGSQKFDALAAHASQGENIFFLRMGKETFTELMGVETFVRVRDTTGAPLPEDDLFAGLR
;
A
#
# COMPACT_ATOMS: atom_id res chain seq x y z
N MET A 1 35.17 5.05 -2.91
CA MET A 1 33.89 5.76 -3.13
C MET A 1 32.96 5.33 -2.00
N ALA A 2 32.28 6.25 -1.33
CA ALA A 2 31.28 5.85 -0.32
C ALA A 2 30.15 5.08 -1.02
N LYS A 3 29.70 3.97 -0.44
CA LYS A 3 28.56 3.20 -0.96
C LYS A 3 27.34 4.12 -0.88
N ARG A 4 26.54 4.22 -1.96
CA ARG A 4 25.29 5.00 -1.91
C ARG A 4 24.37 4.43 -0.82
N PRO A 5 23.49 5.24 -0.20
CA PRO A 5 22.45 4.72 0.67
C PRO A 5 21.62 3.64 -0.04
N LEU A 6 21.17 2.66 0.73
CA LEU A 6 20.16 1.71 0.24
C LEU A 6 18.87 2.46 -0.07
N THR A 7 18.10 1.96 -1.04
CA THR A 7 16.84 2.61 -1.47
C THR A 7 15.69 1.61 -1.48
N LEU A 8 14.61 1.95 -0.78
CA LEU A 8 13.32 1.27 -0.82
C LEU A 8 12.36 2.10 -1.70
N MET A 9 11.71 1.46 -2.66
CA MET A 9 10.58 2.03 -3.38
C MET A 9 9.29 1.24 -3.07
N ALA A 10 8.28 1.90 -2.50
CA ALA A 10 6.94 1.35 -2.32
C ALA A 10 6.01 1.92 -3.39
N VAL A 11 5.33 1.05 -4.14
CA VAL A 11 4.40 1.44 -5.22
C VAL A 11 2.98 1.07 -4.82
N HIS A 12 2.18 2.09 -4.53
CA HIS A 12 0.81 1.99 -4.07
C HIS A 12 -0.17 2.64 -5.04
N ALA A 13 -1.43 2.21 -4.99
CA ALA A 13 -2.47 2.69 -5.87
C ALA A 13 -3.02 4.04 -5.42
N HIS A 14 -3.40 4.19 -4.16
CA HIS A 14 -4.12 5.36 -3.65
C HIS A 14 -3.41 6.05 -2.48
N PRO A 15 -3.77 7.32 -2.20
CA PRO A 15 -3.42 8.02 -0.96
C PRO A 15 -4.01 7.37 0.31
N ASP A 16 -3.24 6.56 1.05
CA ASP A 16 -3.53 5.88 2.34
C ASP A 16 -3.03 4.43 2.39
N ASP A 17 -2.94 3.79 1.22
CA ASP A 17 -2.40 2.44 1.07
C ASP A 17 -1.01 2.28 1.69
N GLU A 18 -0.17 3.33 1.64
CA GLU A 18 1.15 3.32 2.25
C GLU A 18 1.06 3.18 3.77
N ALA A 19 0.10 3.86 4.40
CA ALA A 19 0.00 3.92 5.85
C ALA A 19 -0.46 2.59 6.45
N THR A 20 -1.21 1.79 5.69
CA THR A 20 -1.70 0.47 6.14
C THR A 20 -0.73 -0.65 5.78
N GLY A 21 -0.24 -0.68 4.53
CA GLY A 21 0.57 -1.78 4.00
C GLY A 21 2.06 -1.69 4.27
N THR A 22 2.65 -0.48 4.26
CA THR A 22 4.11 -0.30 4.31
C THR A 22 4.59 0.79 5.26
N GLY A 23 3.70 1.41 6.04
CA GLY A 23 4.02 2.58 6.86
C GLY A 23 5.09 2.30 7.90
N GLY A 24 5.07 1.10 8.49
CA GLY A 24 6.07 0.65 9.45
C GLY A 24 7.45 0.54 8.82
N VAL A 25 7.57 -0.14 7.67
CA VAL A 25 8.85 -0.28 6.96
C VAL A 25 9.34 1.05 6.40
N LEU A 26 8.46 1.91 5.89
CA LEU A 26 8.83 3.25 5.43
C LEU A 26 9.43 4.09 6.57
N ALA A 27 8.76 4.13 7.73
CA ALA A 27 9.25 4.86 8.89
C ALA A 27 10.55 4.28 9.44
N ARG A 28 10.62 2.95 9.56
CA ARG A 28 11.80 2.23 10.04
C ARG A 28 13.01 2.50 9.17
N TYR A 29 12.89 2.27 7.86
CA TYR A 29 14.02 2.39 6.95
C TYR A 29 14.47 3.84 6.76
N ALA A 30 13.54 4.81 6.80
CA ALA A 30 13.92 6.23 6.82
C ALA A 30 14.78 6.57 8.04
N ASP A 31 14.44 6.06 9.23
CA ASP A 31 15.23 6.27 10.46
C ASP A 31 16.60 5.58 10.41
N GLU A 32 16.67 4.43 9.74
CA GLU A 32 17.91 3.68 9.48
C GLU A 32 18.78 4.31 8.36
N GLY A 33 18.36 5.43 7.76
CA GLY A 33 19.11 6.17 6.73
C GLY A 33 18.98 5.59 5.32
N VAL A 34 18.02 4.70 5.08
CA VAL A 34 17.63 4.23 3.75
C VAL A 34 16.84 5.34 3.05
N THR A 35 17.10 5.56 1.77
CA THR A 35 16.27 6.45 0.95
C THR A 35 14.92 5.76 0.70
N THR A 36 13.83 6.39 1.11
CA THR A 36 12.47 5.87 0.93
C THR A 36 11.74 6.65 -0.16
N VAL A 37 11.31 5.94 -1.20
CA VAL A 37 10.54 6.49 -2.32
C VAL A 37 9.14 5.90 -2.27
N LEU A 38 8.14 6.74 -2.07
CA LEU A 38 6.73 6.36 -2.21
C LEU A 38 6.25 6.79 -3.59
N VAL A 39 5.73 5.85 -4.37
CA VAL A 39 5.01 6.12 -5.60
C VAL A 39 3.53 5.87 -5.38
N THR A 40 2.70 6.89 -5.59
CA THR A 40 1.24 6.77 -5.55
C THR A 40 0.69 6.92 -6.97
N CYS A 41 0.01 5.88 -7.45
CA CYS A 41 -0.40 5.81 -8.84
C CYS A 41 -1.54 6.76 -9.16
N THR A 42 -2.54 6.84 -8.28
CA THR A 42 -3.78 7.56 -8.52
C THR A 42 -3.94 8.77 -7.60
N ASP A 43 -4.89 9.64 -7.93
CA ASP A 43 -5.25 10.80 -7.12
C ASP A 43 -6.32 10.52 -6.05
N GLY A 44 -6.85 9.31 -6.01
CA GLY A 44 -7.86 8.92 -5.04
C GLY A 44 -9.22 9.61 -5.19
N ARG A 45 -9.53 10.19 -6.36
CA ARG A 45 -10.74 11.00 -6.60
C ARG A 45 -12.07 10.25 -6.39
N CYS A 46 -12.04 8.91 -6.38
CA CYS A 46 -13.21 8.08 -6.10
C CYS A 46 -13.31 7.68 -4.62
N GLY A 47 -12.56 8.33 -3.72
CA GLY A 47 -12.71 8.18 -2.27
C GLY A 47 -13.82 9.05 -1.67
N ASP A 48 -13.92 8.99 -0.34
CA ASP A 48 -14.88 9.80 0.44
C ASP A 48 -14.57 11.30 0.35
N GLY A 49 -15.62 12.10 0.15
CA GLY A 49 -15.54 13.56 0.11
C GLY A 49 -15.68 14.22 1.49
N PRO A 50 -15.52 15.55 1.54
CA PRO A 50 -15.67 16.33 2.78
C PRO A 50 -16.98 16.02 3.51
N GLY A 51 -16.91 15.70 4.80
CA GLY A 51 -18.07 15.31 5.59
C GLY A 51 -18.56 13.87 5.36
N GLY A 52 -17.78 13.04 4.65
CA GLY A 52 -18.08 11.63 4.40
C GLY A 52 -19.03 11.38 3.23
N VAL A 53 -19.20 12.36 2.34
CA VAL A 53 -20.04 12.23 1.14
C VAL A 53 -19.44 11.15 0.23
N LYS A 54 -20.24 10.14 -0.14
CA LYS A 54 -19.74 9.00 -0.92
C LYS A 54 -19.70 9.30 -2.42
N PRO A 55 -18.82 8.62 -3.19
CA PRO A 55 -18.82 8.71 -4.64
C PRO A 55 -20.21 8.44 -5.23
N GLY A 56 -20.64 9.31 -6.15
CA GLY A 56 -21.97 9.23 -6.77
C GLY A 56 -23.12 9.86 -5.96
N GLU A 57 -22.90 10.27 -4.72
CA GLU A 57 -23.88 11.04 -3.95
C GLU A 57 -23.92 12.52 -4.39
N PRO A 58 -25.08 13.20 -4.27
CA PRO A 58 -25.17 14.63 -4.53
C PRO A 58 -24.19 15.43 -3.66
N GLY A 59 -23.34 16.22 -4.30
CA GLY A 59 -22.32 17.04 -3.60
C GLY A 59 -20.94 16.39 -3.51
N HIS A 60 -20.76 15.18 -4.03
CA HIS A 60 -19.42 14.62 -4.26
C HIS A 60 -18.74 15.36 -5.43
N ASP A 61 -17.57 15.93 -5.17
CA ASP A 61 -16.75 16.65 -6.15
C ASP A 61 -15.37 15.96 -6.27
N PRO A 62 -15.13 15.15 -7.32
CA PRO A 62 -13.90 14.38 -7.48
C PRO A 62 -12.62 15.22 -7.46
N ASP A 63 -12.65 16.44 -8.00
CA ASP A 63 -11.45 17.31 -8.04
C ASP A 63 -11.14 17.86 -6.65
N ALA A 64 -12.18 18.19 -5.87
CA ALA A 64 -12.02 18.58 -4.47
C ALA A 64 -11.52 17.41 -3.60
N VAL A 65 -11.98 16.18 -3.86
CA VAL A 65 -11.50 14.95 -3.20
C VAL A 65 -10.03 14.70 -3.50
N ALA A 66 -9.63 14.71 -4.77
CA ALA A 66 -8.24 14.52 -5.19
C ALA A 66 -7.31 15.54 -4.52
N ALA A 67 -7.67 16.82 -4.53
CA ALA A 67 -6.88 17.87 -3.90
C ALA A 67 -6.79 17.72 -2.36
N MET A 68 -7.85 17.22 -1.72
CA MET A 68 -7.85 16.91 -0.30
C MET A 68 -6.93 15.73 0.02
N ARG A 69 -7.09 14.61 -0.67
CA ARG A 69 -6.30 13.40 -0.46
C ARG A 69 -4.82 13.58 -0.77
N LEU A 70 -4.46 14.46 -1.71
CA LEU A 70 -3.06 14.83 -1.91
C LEU A 70 -2.44 15.49 -0.66
N ARG A 71 -3.16 16.41 -0.01
CA ARG A 71 -2.67 17.04 1.23
C ARG A 71 -2.57 16.05 2.39
N GLU A 72 -3.50 15.10 2.46
CA GLU A 72 -3.47 14.02 3.45
C GLU A 72 -2.27 13.09 3.23
N LEU A 73 -1.99 12.72 1.97
CA LEU A 73 -0.81 11.96 1.58
C LEU A 73 0.50 12.66 1.94
N GLU A 74 0.60 13.96 1.66
CA GLU A 74 1.77 14.76 2.02
C GLU A 74 1.99 14.76 3.55
N ALA A 75 0.92 14.89 4.33
CA ALA A 75 0.98 14.81 5.79
C ALA A 75 1.36 13.40 6.30
N SER A 76 0.83 12.35 5.68
CA SER A 76 1.21 10.96 5.96
C SER A 76 2.70 10.72 5.68
N CYS A 77 3.18 11.13 4.50
CA CYS A 77 4.59 11.05 4.13
C CYS A 77 5.50 11.77 5.13
N ALA A 78 5.08 12.94 5.63
CA ALA A 78 5.82 13.67 6.65
C ALA A 78 5.89 12.90 7.99
N ALA A 79 4.80 12.26 8.41
CA ALA A 79 4.77 11.43 9.63
C ALA A 79 5.68 10.19 9.51
N LEU A 80 5.70 9.58 8.32
CA LEU A 80 6.54 8.41 7.98
C LEU A 80 7.98 8.77 7.63
N LYS A 81 8.32 10.07 7.52
CA LYS A 81 9.62 10.56 7.07
C LYS A 81 10.01 10.03 5.67
N VAL A 82 9.04 9.89 4.76
CA VAL A 82 9.30 9.49 3.37
C VAL A 82 10.27 10.50 2.72
N THR A 83 11.33 10.00 2.07
CA THR A 83 12.36 10.87 1.46
C THR A 83 11.85 11.52 0.18
N HIS A 84 11.16 10.74 -0.66
CA HIS A 84 10.61 11.18 -1.94
C HIS A 84 9.20 10.66 -2.12
N LEU A 85 8.27 11.58 -2.39
CA LEU A 85 6.91 11.26 -2.85
C LEU A 85 6.83 11.54 -4.36
N GLU A 86 6.40 10.54 -5.12
CA GLU A 86 6.13 10.63 -6.56
C GLU A 86 4.66 10.30 -6.82
N VAL A 87 3.90 11.25 -7.34
CA VAL A 87 2.49 11.05 -7.69
C VAL A 87 2.37 10.90 -9.20
N LEU A 88 1.94 9.73 -9.68
CA LEU A 88 1.73 9.51 -11.12
C LEU A 88 0.46 10.23 -11.62
N GLY A 89 -0.51 10.45 -10.72
CA GLY A 89 -1.65 11.32 -10.94
C GLY A 89 -2.70 10.77 -11.90
N TYR A 90 -2.81 9.44 -12.03
CA TYR A 90 -3.89 8.85 -12.81
C TYR A 90 -5.24 9.04 -12.08
N PRO A 91 -6.35 9.24 -12.81
CA PRO A 91 -7.67 9.17 -12.23
C PRO A 91 -7.91 7.81 -11.55
N ASP A 92 -8.24 7.84 -10.26
CA ASP A 92 -8.75 6.67 -9.52
C ASP A 92 -9.94 6.05 -10.25
N SER A 93 -9.90 4.74 -10.44
CA SER A 93 -10.89 3.98 -11.20
C SER A 93 -12.13 3.63 -10.40
N GLY A 94 -12.11 3.80 -9.07
CA GLY A 94 -13.13 3.29 -8.16
C GLY A 94 -13.15 1.77 -8.08
N MET A 95 -14.12 1.23 -7.33
CA MET A 95 -14.22 -0.21 -7.11
C MET A 95 -14.51 -0.99 -8.40
N MET A 96 -14.15 -2.28 -8.41
CA MET A 96 -14.41 -3.17 -9.55
C MET A 96 -15.89 -3.16 -9.95
N GLY A 97 -16.15 -2.98 -11.25
CA GLY A 97 -17.49 -2.94 -11.83
C GLY A 97 -18.18 -1.57 -11.76
N TRP A 98 -17.53 -0.54 -11.20
CA TRP A 98 -18.06 0.82 -11.25
C TRP A 98 -17.94 1.42 -12.65
N PRO A 99 -18.85 2.32 -13.07
CA PRO A 99 -18.76 2.98 -14.38
C PRO A 99 -17.45 3.74 -14.61
N THR A 100 -16.78 4.18 -13.54
CA THR A 100 -15.47 4.83 -13.57
C THR A 100 -14.36 3.93 -14.07
N ASN A 101 -14.50 2.59 -13.96
CA ASN A 101 -13.55 1.65 -14.54
C ASN A 101 -13.46 1.81 -16.06
N ASP A 102 -14.57 2.08 -16.74
CA ASP A 102 -14.65 2.26 -18.20
C ASP A 102 -14.43 3.72 -18.66
N ALA A 103 -14.22 4.65 -17.72
CA ALA A 103 -13.99 6.05 -18.03
C ALA A 103 -12.66 6.24 -18.77
N ALA A 104 -12.66 7.10 -19.79
CA ALA A 104 -11.45 7.41 -20.55
C ALA A 104 -10.36 7.96 -19.62
N GLY A 105 -9.21 7.29 -19.58
CA GLY A 105 -8.09 7.67 -18.75
C GLY A 105 -8.15 7.15 -17.31
N SER A 106 -9.10 6.28 -16.95
CA SER A 106 -9.05 5.55 -15.68
C SER A 106 -7.74 4.79 -15.55
N PHE A 107 -7.20 4.69 -14.34
CA PHE A 107 -5.95 3.97 -14.13
C PHE A 107 -6.07 2.50 -14.56
N TRP A 108 -7.20 1.86 -14.26
CA TRP A 108 -7.52 0.47 -14.61
C TRP A 108 -7.42 0.18 -16.11
N THR A 109 -7.84 1.12 -16.97
CA THR A 109 -7.80 0.96 -18.43
C THR A 109 -6.55 1.55 -19.08
N THR A 110 -5.71 2.24 -18.30
CA THR A 110 -4.46 2.80 -18.80
C THR A 110 -3.56 1.67 -19.32
N PRO A 111 -3.01 1.77 -20.54
CA PRO A 111 -2.12 0.75 -21.07
C PRO A 111 -0.94 0.50 -20.12
N VAL A 112 -0.74 -0.77 -19.74
CA VAL A 112 0.33 -1.16 -18.81
C VAL A 112 1.69 -0.69 -19.31
N THR A 113 1.94 -0.74 -20.63
CA THR A 113 3.18 -0.28 -21.25
C THR A 113 3.49 1.18 -20.96
N ASP A 114 2.48 2.05 -21.02
CA ASP A 114 2.65 3.50 -20.91
C ASP A 114 2.94 3.90 -19.47
N ALA A 115 2.17 3.33 -18.53
CA ALA A 115 2.39 3.57 -17.12
C ALA A 115 3.65 2.89 -16.59
N ALA A 116 4.00 1.70 -17.10
CA ALA A 116 5.24 1.00 -16.76
C ALA A 116 6.47 1.78 -17.24
N GLN A 117 6.41 2.44 -18.39
CA GLN A 117 7.50 3.30 -18.86
C GLN A 117 7.76 4.46 -17.89
N ARG A 118 6.70 5.13 -17.41
CA ARG A 118 6.81 6.21 -16.40
C ARG A 118 7.40 5.70 -15.08
N LEU A 119 6.96 4.53 -14.61
CA LEU A 119 7.52 3.94 -13.40
C LEU A 119 8.97 3.47 -13.61
N ALA A 120 9.33 2.94 -14.78
CA ALA A 120 10.69 2.55 -15.13
C ALA A 120 11.64 3.75 -15.13
N GLU A 121 11.19 4.94 -15.54
CA GLU A 121 11.96 6.18 -15.42
C GLU A 121 12.24 6.53 -13.94
N LEU A 122 11.28 6.33 -13.04
CA LEU A 122 11.49 6.51 -11.60
C LEU A 122 12.44 5.45 -11.02
N ILE A 123 12.31 4.18 -11.45
CA ILE A 123 13.24 3.11 -11.06
C ILE A 123 14.66 3.48 -11.51
N GLY A 124 14.85 3.96 -12.74
CA GLY A 124 16.15 4.42 -13.23
C GLY A 124 16.68 5.66 -12.51
N LYS A 125 15.80 6.58 -12.10
CA LYS A 125 16.14 7.79 -11.35
C LYS A 125 16.64 7.50 -9.93
N TYR A 126 15.95 6.60 -9.23
CA TYR A 126 16.20 6.33 -7.81
C TYR A 126 17.04 5.08 -7.55
N GLU A 127 17.22 4.21 -8.55
CA GLU A 127 17.96 2.95 -8.46
C GLU A 127 17.59 2.12 -7.20
N PRO A 128 16.30 1.79 -6.98
CA PRO A 128 15.89 1.08 -5.77
C PRO A 128 16.56 -0.28 -5.67
N ASP A 129 17.03 -0.63 -4.47
CA ASP A 129 17.56 -1.98 -4.19
C ASP A 129 16.42 -2.95 -3.86
N VAL A 130 15.33 -2.41 -3.30
CA VAL A 130 14.11 -3.14 -2.93
C VAL A 130 12.90 -2.40 -3.48
N ILE A 131 11.98 -3.15 -4.11
CA ILE A 131 10.65 -2.66 -4.51
C ILE A 131 9.56 -3.46 -3.80
N VAL A 132 8.54 -2.78 -3.27
CA VAL A 132 7.33 -3.38 -2.69
C VAL A 132 6.11 -2.93 -3.49
N THR A 133 5.22 -3.86 -3.83
CA THR A 133 3.90 -3.58 -4.43
C THR A 133 2.90 -4.67 -4.04
N TYR A 134 1.76 -4.77 -4.70
CA TYR A 134 0.73 -5.78 -4.45
C TYR A 134 1.02 -7.12 -5.14
N ASP A 135 0.31 -8.16 -4.73
CA ASP A 135 0.21 -9.40 -5.48
C ASP A 135 -0.68 -9.25 -6.73
N GLU A 136 -0.80 -10.32 -7.51
CA GLU A 136 -1.60 -10.34 -8.74
C GLU A 136 -3.10 -10.09 -8.52
N ASN A 137 -3.59 -10.30 -7.29
CA ASN A 137 -4.96 -10.07 -6.89
C ASN A 137 -5.20 -8.64 -6.37
N GLY A 138 -4.14 -7.83 -6.20
CA GLY A 138 -4.26 -6.50 -5.63
C GLY A 138 -4.74 -6.53 -4.18
N PHE A 139 -4.33 -7.53 -3.41
CA PHE A 139 -4.76 -7.83 -2.04
C PHE A 139 -6.23 -8.29 -1.91
N TYR A 140 -7.20 -7.43 -2.24
CA TYR A 140 -8.65 -7.69 -2.08
C TYR A 140 -9.45 -7.55 -3.38
N GLY A 141 -8.78 -7.43 -4.52
CA GLY A 141 -9.42 -7.34 -5.83
C GLY A 141 -9.74 -5.92 -6.31
N HIS A 142 -9.20 -4.88 -5.65
CA HIS A 142 -9.34 -3.50 -6.16
C HIS A 142 -8.66 -3.39 -7.54
N PRO A 143 -9.35 -2.85 -8.57
CA PRO A 143 -8.80 -2.77 -9.92
C PRO A 143 -7.46 -2.03 -9.94
N ASP A 144 -7.37 -0.90 -9.25
CA ASP A 144 -6.15 -0.10 -9.23
C ASP A 144 -4.98 -0.76 -8.48
N HIS A 145 -5.23 -1.67 -7.53
CA HIS A 145 -4.17 -2.43 -6.86
C HIS A 145 -3.58 -3.49 -7.81
N ILE A 146 -4.47 -4.19 -8.51
CA ILE A 146 -4.09 -5.13 -9.58
C ILE A 146 -3.31 -4.41 -10.67
N GLN A 147 -3.74 -3.20 -11.04
CA GLN A 147 -3.08 -2.42 -12.07
C GLN A 147 -1.72 -1.89 -11.61
N ALA A 148 -1.60 -1.42 -10.36
CA ALA A 148 -0.32 -1.05 -9.77
C ALA A 148 0.65 -2.24 -9.72
N HIS A 149 0.17 -3.45 -9.40
CA HIS A 149 0.95 -4.68 -9.53
C HIS A 149 1.44 -4.88 -10.98
N ARG A 150 0.53 -4.90 -11.96
CA ARG A 150 0.87 -5.14 -13.38
C ARG A 150 1.91 -4.16 -13.90
N ILE A 151 1.73 -2.88 -13.59
CA ILE A 151 2.62 -1.79 -13.99
C ILE A 151 3.97 -1.91 -13.30
N THR A 152 4.00 -2.22 -12.01
CA THR A 152 5.26 -2.40 -11.27
C THR A 152 6.06 -3.57 -11.80
N MET A 153 5.43 -4.73 -12.03
CA MET A 153 6.10 -5.89 -12.57
C MET A 153 6.62 -5.64 -13.99
N ALA A 154 5.85 -4.96 -14.84
CA ALA A 154 6.31 -4.56 -16.17
C ALA A 154 7.47 -3.54 -16.11
N ALA A 155 7.41 -2.56 -15.21
CA ALA A 155 8.47 -1.55 -15.05
C ALA A 155 9.79 -2.17 -14.57
N VAL A 156 9.72 -3.16 -13.67
CA VAL A 156 10.88 -3.93 -13.19
C VAL A 156 11.58 -4.70 -14.31
N GLU A 157 10.82 -5.22 -15.26
CA GLU A 157 11.38 -5.89 -16.44
C GLU A 157 12.00 -4.88 -17.43
N LEU A 158 11.41 -3.69 -17.57
CA LEU A 158 11.91 -2.63 -18.46
C LEU A 158 13.19 -1.95 -17.94
N ALA A 159 13.24 -1.60 -16.66
CA ALA A 159 14.32 -0.79 -16.08
C ALA A 159 15.59 -1.60 -15.77
N GLY A 160 15.52 -2.93 -15.82
CA GLY A 160 16.49 -3.79 -15.15
C GLY A 160 16.14 -3.92 -13.67
N SER A 161 16.11 -5.15 -13.19
CA SER A 161 15.40 -5.46 -11.95
C SER A 161 16.20 -5.11 -10.71
N PRO A 162 15.53 -4.65 -9.63
CA PRO A 162 16.19 -4.42 -8.35
C PRO A 162 16.70 -5.75 -7.79
N ALA A 163 17.55 -5.69 -6.76
CA ALA A 163 18.04 -6.88 -6.10
C ALA A 163 16.89 -7.73 -5.54
N LYS A 164 15.82 -7.07 -5.05
CA LYS A 164 14.68 -7.76 -4.44
C LYS A 164 13.35 -7.08 -4.78
N VAL A 165 12.32 -7.91 -5.00
CA VAL A 165 10.93 -7.46 -5.19
C VAL A 165 10.03 -8.24 -4.24
N TYR A 166 9.12 -7.53 -3.60
CA TYR A 166 8.18 -8.05 -2.62
C TYR A 166 6.74 -7.70 -2.95
N TRP A 167 5.84 -8.62 -2.64
CA TRP A 167 4.41 -8.37 -2.56
C TRP A 167 4.00 -8.20 -1.11
N THR A 168 3.34 -7.09 -0.78
CA THR A 168 2.73 -6.88 0.53
C THR A 168 1.54 -7.82 0.71
N THR A 169 1.40 -8.39 1.91
CA THR A 169 0.31 -9.31 2.24
C THR A 169 0.03 -9.30 3.74
N VAL A 170 -0.94 -10.10 4.18
CA VAL A 170 -1.26 -10.33 5.59
C VAL A 170 -1.40 -11.84 5.82
N PRO A 171 -0.82 -12.41 6.89
CA PRO A 171 -1.04 -13.81 7.25
C PRO A 171 -2.49 -14.04 7.70
N ARG A 172 -3.01 -15.24 7.46
CA ARG A 172 -4.36 -15.64 7.94
C ARG A 172 -4.48 -15.51 9.45
N SER A 173 -3.44 -15.87 10.21
CA SER A 173 -3.42 -15.68 11.66
C SER A 173 -3.56 -14.20 12.07
N GLY A 174 -2.95 -13.29 11.30
CA GLY A 174 -3.06 -11.84 11.48
C GLY A 174 -4.47 -11.34 11.21
N MET A 175 -5.11 -11.81 10.14
CA MET A 175 -6.52 -11.49 9.85
C MET A 175 -7.46 -12.01 10.93
N GLU A 176 -7.24 -13.22 11.44
CA GLU A 176 -8.02 -13.80 12.54
C GLU A 176 -7.86 -13.00 13.83
N ALA A 177 -6.63 -12.58 14.16
CA ALA A 177 -6.35 -11.73 15.31
C ALA A 177 -7.04 -10.37 15.18
N PHE A 178 -6.92 -9.75 14.01
CA PHE A 178 -7.59 -8.48 13.69
C PHE A 178 -9.11 -8.58 13.84
N GLY A 179 -9.73 -9.62 13.27
CA GLY A 179 -11.17 -9.87 13.40
C GLY A 179 -11.62 -10.13 14.85
N ARG A 180 -10.80 -10.80 15.68
CA ARG A 180 -11.08 -10.96 17.12
C ARG A 180 -11.07 -9.62 17.83
N THR A 181 -10.06 -8.79 17.61
CA THR A 181 -9.96 -7.47 18.26
C THR A 181 -11.12 -6.55 17.87
N LEU A 182 -11.54 -6.56 16.61
CA LEU A 182 -12.70 -5.78 16.17
C LEU A 182 -13.99 -6.18 16.91
N ARG A 183 -14.22 -7.48 17.09
CA ARG A 183 -15.36 -7.99 17.87
C ARG A 183 -15.29 -7.56 19.34
N GLU A 184 -14.11 -7.60 19.95
CA GLU A 184 -13.88 -7.15 21.32
C GLU A 184 -14.13 -5.65 21.50
N LEU A 185 -13.87 -4.84 20.47
CA LEU A 185 -14.15 -3.41 20.43
C LEU A 185 -15.60 -3.07 20.07
N GLY A 186 -16.47 -4.08 19.87
CA GLY A 186 -17.87 -3.88 19.53
C GLY A 186 -18.09 -3.33 18.12
N VAL A 187 -17.11 -3.50 17.22
CA VAL A 187 -17.27 -3.17 15.80
C VAL A 187 -17.92 -4.37 15.10
N GLU A 188 -19.21 -4.26 14.84
CA GLU A 188 -19.95 -5.25 14.05
C GLU A 188 -19.68 -5.01 12.56
N PHE A 189 -19.08 -6.00 11.90
CA PHE A 189 -19.11 -6.09 10.45
C PHE A 189 -20.36 -6.86 10.06
N PRO A 190 -21.02 -6.51 8.93
CA PRO A 190 -22.01 -7.39 8.35
C PRO A 190 -21.36 -8.77 8.16
N GLU A 191 -21.94 -9.82 8.75
CA GLU A 191 -21.47 -11.16 8.44
C GLU A 191 -21.65 -11.38 6.93
N PRO A 192 -20.61 -11.85 6.22
CA PRO A 192 -20.77 -12.19 4.82
C PRO A 192 -21.86 -13.26 4.72
N ASP A 193 -22.84 -13.00 3.86
CA ASP A 193 -23.90 -13.96 3.57
C ASP A 193 -23.25 -15.28 3.11
N PRO A 194 -23.44 -16.39 3.84
CA PRO A 194 -22.77 -17.66 3.55
C PRO A 194 -23.18 -18.26 2.19
N ASP A 195 -24.32 -17.82 1.65
CA ASP A 195 -24.81 -18.23 0.34
C ASP A 195 -24.43 -17.24 -0.77
N ALA A 196 -23.86 -16.08 -0.43
CA ALA A 196 -23.37 -15.12 -1.42
C ALA A 196 -22.04 -15.58 -2.03
N PRO A 197 -21.83 -15.38 -3.34
CA PRO A 197 -20.51 -15.57 -3.93
C PRO A 197 -19.49 -14.66 -3.23
N PRO A 198 -18.24 -15.12 -3.04
CA PRO A 198 -17.22 -14.32 -2.40
C PRO A 198 -17.06 -12.98 -3.13
N ALA A 199 -17.00 -11.88 -2.38
CA ALA A 199 -16.95 -10.52 -2.90
C ALA A 199 -15.63 -10.15 -3.62
N GLY A 200 -14.73 -11.13 -3.81
CA GLY A 200 -13.41 -10.94 -4.36
C GLY A 200 -12.52 -12.17 -4.15
N PRO A 201 -11.23 -12.08 -4.53
CA PRO A 201 -10.25 -13.10 -4.21
C PRO A 201 -10.09 -13.28 -2.69
N PRO A 202 -9.67 -14.46 -2.21
CA PRO A 202 -9.38 -14.65 -0.80
C PRO A 202 -8.25 -13.71 -0.36
N MET A 203 -8.49 -12.95 0.70
CA MET A 203 -7.46 -12.09 1.30
C MET A 203 -6.51 -12.91 2.18
N GLY A 204 -5.24 -12.52 2.15
CA GLY A 204 -4.19 -13.07 3.00
C GLY A 204 -3.74 -14.48 2.62
N LEU A 205 -2.60 -14.89 3.18
CA LEU A 205 -1.95 -16.17 2.90
C LEU A 205 -1.77 -17.01 4.17
N PRO A 206 -1.65 -18.34 4.05
CA PRO A 206 -1.14 -19.15 5.15
C PRO A 206 0.20 -18.62 5.65
N ASP A 207 0.41 -18.64 6.97
CA ASP A 207 1.60 -18.11 7.62
C ASP A 207 2.90 -18.74 7.08
N GLU A 208 2.86 -20.02 6.70
CA GLU A 208 3.99 -20.74 6.09
C GLU A 208 4.36 -20.29 4.67
N GLU A 209 3.48 -19.56 3.99
CA GLU A 209 3.73 -18.97 2.66
C GLU A 209 4.32 -17.55 2.77
N ILE A 210 4.28 -16.94 3.96
CA ILE A 210 4.91 -15.64 4.20
C ILE A 210 6.42 -15.80 4.24
N SER A 211 7.12 -15.17 3.31
CA SER A 211 8.58 -15.26 3.25
C SER A 211 9.28 -14.31 4.21
N THR A 212 8.64 -13.20 4.58
CA THR A 212 9.32 -12.08 5.24
C THR A 212 8.41 -11.41 6.26
N TRP A 213 8.90 -11.25 7.49
CA TRP A 213 8.19 -10.70 8.63
C TRP A 213 9.00 -9.57 9.25
N VAL A 214 8.61 -8.32 9.01
CA VAL A 214 9.38 -7.17 9.49
C VAL A 214 8.71 -6.59 10.72
N ASP A 215 9.39 -6.70 11.87
CA ASP A 215 8.97 -6.00 13.08
C ASP A 215 9.21 -4.50 12.92
N THR A 216 8.13 -3.74 13.04
CA THR A 216 8.05 -2.28 12.94
C THR A 216 7.32 -1.67 14.14
N LYS A 217 7.13 -2.42 15.24
CA LYS A 217 6.36 -1.97 16.41
C LYS A 217 6.91 -0.68 17.03
N ALA A 218 8.23 -0.51 17.02
CA ALA A 218 8.88 0.74 17.45
C ALA A 218 8.40 1.98 16.69
N TYR A 219 7.86 1.80 15.48
CA TYR A 219 7.34 2.84 14.59
C TYR A 219 5.81 2.84 14.51
N GLY A 220 5.12 2.03 15.32
CA GLY A 220 3.67 1.88 15.28
C GLY A 220 2.90 3.18 15.53
N SER A 221 3.40 4.06 16.40
CA SER A 221 2.81 5.40 16.57
C SER A 221 2.94 6.26 15.32
N GLN A 222 4.07 6.20 14.60
CA GLN A 222 4.23 6.97 13.36
C GLN A 222 3.33 6.42 12.26
N LYS A 223 3.22 5.09 12.15
CA LYS A 223 2.28 4.43 11.24
C LYS A 223 0.82 4.84 11.55
N PHE A 224 0.45 4.88 12.84
CA PHE A 224 -0.87 5.37 13.26
C PHE A 224 -1.09 6.84 12.89
N ASP A 225 -0.11 7.71 13.15
CA ASP A 225 -0.22 9.14 12.85
C ASP A 225 -0.30 9.40 11.34
N ALA A 226 0.39 8.60 10.53
CA ALA A 226 0.30 8.59 9.09
C ALA A 226 -1.11 8.19 8.61
N LEU A 227 -1.67 7.11 9.17
CA LEU A 227 -3.05 6.70 8.89
C LEU A 227 -4.07 7.77 9.31
N ALA A 228 -3.84 8.42 10.46
CA ALA A 228 -4.69 9.49 10.98
C ALA A 228 -4.67 10.75 10.10
N ALA A 229 -3.61 10.95 9.30
CA ALA A 229 -3.54 12.04 8.34
C ALA A 229 -4.59 11.91 7.23
N HIS A 230 -4.99 10.68 6.89
CA HIS A 230 -6.05 10.36 5.93
C HIS A 230 -7.45 10.44 6.55
N ALA A 231 -7.72 11.56 7.23
CA ALA A 231 -8.92 11.75 8.05
C ALA A 231 -10.23 11.70 7.25
N SER A 232 -10.17 11.98 5.95
CA SER A 232 -11.34 11.88 5.06
C SER A 232 -11.76 10.45 4.76
N GLN A 233 -10.83 9.49 4.83
CA GLN A 233 -11.10 8.11 4.42
C GLN A 233 -11.82 7.36 5.54
N GLY A 234 -13.14 7.26 5.40
CA GLY A 234 -14.02 6.67 6.40
C GLY A 234 -13.69 5.22 6.72
N GLU A 235 -13.09 4.50 5.79
CA GLU A 235 -12.61 3.13 5.99
C GLU A 235 -11.48 3.10 7.02
N ASN A 236 -10.60 4.09 7.10
CA ASN A 236 -9.50 4.11 8.07
C ASN A 236 -9.98 4.35 9.52
N ILE A 237 -11.23 4.79 9.71
CA ILE A 237 -11.79 5.13 11.03
C ILE A 237 -11.74 3.94 12.00
N PHE A 238 -11.90 2.70 11.55
CA PHE A 238 -11.88 1.56 12.46
C PHE A 238 -10.51 1.38 13.11
N PHE A 239 -9.42 1.56 12.37
CA PHE A 239 -8.05 1.49 12.90
C PHE A 239 -7.82 2.60 13.92
N LEU A 240 -8.29 3.82 13.62
CA LEU A 240 -8.12 4.96 14.50
C LEU A 240 -8.88 4.79 15.83
N ARG A 241 -10.03 4.13 15.82
CA ARG A 241 -10.81 3.82 17.02
C ARG A 241 -10.13 2.84 17.97
N MET A 242 -9.23 1.99 17.49
CA MET A 242 -8.49 1.06 18.34
C MET A 242 -7.49 1.78 19.26
N GLY A 243 -7.09 2.99 18.89
CA GLY A 243 -6.03 3.73 19.56
C GLY A 243 -4.63 3.19 19.19
N LYS A 244 -3.62 4.02 19.50
CA LYS A 244 -2.23 3.79 19.08
C LYS A 244 -1.64 2.46 19.57
N GLU A 245 -1.90 2.10 20.82
CA GLU A 245 -1.32 0.91 21.45
C GLU A 245 -1.84 -0.37 20.78
N THR A 246 -3.17 -0.53 20.72
CA THR A 246 -3.79 -1.69 20.06
C THR A 246 -3.47 -1.75 18.57
N PHE A 247 -3.47 -0.60 17.88
CA PHE A 247 -3.04 -0.54 16.49
C PHE A 247 -1.60 -1.02 16.31
N THR A 248 -0.68 -0.58 17.18
CA THR A 248 0.74 -0.99 17.11
C THR A 248 0.90 -2.49 17.31
N GLU A 249 0.16 -3.09 18.24
CA GLU A 249 0.25 -4.53 18.47
C GLU A 249 -0.28 -5.36 17.29
N LEU A 250 -1.35 -4.91 16.63
CA LEU A 250 -1.94 -5.61 15.48
C LEU A 250 -1.21 -5.35 14.16
N MET A 251 -0.78 -4.11 13.93
CA MET A 251 -0.30 -3.63 12.63
C MET A 251 1.20 -3.33 12.61
N GLY A 252 1.90 -3.57 13.72
CA GLY A 252 3.33 -3.30 13.88
C GLY A 252 4.25 -4.41 13.39
N VAL A 253 3.73 -5.52 12.86
CA VAL A 253 4.51 -6.48 12.09
C VAL A 253 3.97 -6.47 10.66
N GLU A 254 4.81 -6.11 9.71
CA GLU A 254 4.45 -6.04 8.30
C GLU A 254 5.03 -7.24 7.55
N THR A 255 4.22 -7.85 6.71
CA THR A 255 4.50 -9.15 6.11
C THR A 255 4.51 -9.10 4.60
N PHE A 256 5.43 -9.85 4.00
CA PHE A 256 5.68 -9.80 2.56
C PHE A 256 5.99 -11.18 1.99
N VAL A 257 5.75 -11.32 0.69
CA VAL A 257 6.20 -12.45 -0.14
C VAL A 257 7.30 -11.97 -1.08
N ARG A 258 8.48 -12.57 -0.98
CA ARG A 258 9.63 -12.30 -1.83
C ARG A 258 9.47 -13.03 -3.15
N VAL A 259 9.21 -12.27 -4.21
CA VAL A 259 8.99 -12.81 -5.56
C VAL A 259 10.22 -12.70 -6.45
N ARG A 260 11.21 -11.90 -6.03
CA ARG A 260 12.52 -11.82 -6.69
C ARG A 260 13.61 -11.60 -5.66
N ASP A 261 14.73 -12.29 -5.84
CA ASP A 261 15.95 -12.12 -5.05
C ASP A 261 17.19 -12.48 -5.86
N THR A 262 18.17 -11.59 -5.90
CA THR A 262 19.50 -11.84 -6.48
C THR A 262 20.59 -11.99 -5.43
N THR A 263 20.25 -11.91 -4.15
CA THR A 263 21.21 -11.89 -3.03
C THR A 263 21.47 -13.28 -2.46
N GLY A 264 20.53 -14.21 -2.63
CA GLY A 264 20.61 -15.56 -2.05
C GLY A 264 20.30 -15.58 -0.56
N ALA A 265 19.59 -14.57 -0.04
CA ALA A 265 19.23 -14.52 1.37
C ALA A 265 18.29 -15.70 1.71
N PRO A 266 18.51 -16.40 2.85
CA PRO A 266 17.65 -17.49 3.27
C PRO A 266 16.26 -16.99 3.69
N LEU A 267 15.26 -17.88 3.65
CA LEU A 267 13.92 -17.62 4.17
C LEU A 267 13.68 -18.38 5.50
N PRO A 268 12.82 -17.87 6.40
CA PRO A 268 12.17 -16.57 6.32
C PRO A 268 13.14 -15.41 6.62
N GLU A 269 12.78 -14.21 6.17
CA GLU A 269 13.52 -12.96 6.43
C GLU A 269 12.84 -12.12 7.50
N ASP A 270 13.62 -11.34 8.23
CA ASP A 270 13.16 -10.32 9.20
C ASP A 270 13.45 -8.87 8.74
N ASP A 271 13.97 -8.73 7.52
CA ASP A 271 14.41 -7.49 6.91
C ASP A 271 14.33 -7.59 5.38
N LEU A 272 13.64 -6.64 4.74
CA LEU A 272 13.59 -6.55 3.28
C LEU A 272 14.99 -6.41 2.66
N PHE A 273 15.95 -5.82 3.37
CA PHE A 273 17.34 -5.65 2.91
C PHE A 273 18.26 -6.80 3.31
N ALA A 274 17.75 -7.92 3.84
CA ALA A 274 18.56 -9.11 4.11
C ALA A 274 19.38 -9.50 2.86
N GLY A 275 20.69 -9.70 3.05
CA GLY A 275 21.65 -9.98 1.96
C GLY A 275 22.27 -8.74 1.30
N LEU A 276 21.81 -7.52 1.61
CA LEU A 276 22.33 -6.24 1.06
C LEU A 276 23.09 -5.41 2.10
N ARG A 277 22.93 -5.72 3.39
CA ARG A 277 23.58 -5.07 4.54
C ARG A 277 24.02 -6.07 5.60
#